data_AF-A0A8C4PY87-F1
#
_entry.id   AF-A0A8C4PY87-F1
#
_cell.length_a   1.000
_cell.length_b   1.000
_cell.length_c   1.000
_cell.angle_alpha   90.00
_cell.angle_beta   90.00
_cell.angle_gamma   90.00
#
_symmetry.space_group_name_H-M   'P 1'
#
loop_
_entity.id
_entity.type
_entity.pdbx_description
1 polymer ?
#
loop_
_entity_poly.entity_id
_entity_poly.type
_entity_poly.pdbx_seq_one_letter_code
_entity_poly.pdbx_strand_id
1 'polypeptide(L)'
;MEKTPKFRPQLALVAGSGLRLLQRYLIVILIPLWMILACQAPSGALFPLPRLPGSWSTLWEPKAFLIVLAWCFLQAGLYLLPLGKVGEGPPMPNGVKLKYNLNGVQAFVITTGLMAYLWYAGVNLAYVYQHYLQLMIAAYTIGLIFCFLLYVKSFAAPIEELVPNANTGKAVLIVIVCVISWSTVVI
;
A
#
# COMPACT_ATOMS: atom_id res chain seq x y z
N MET A 1 -25.35 -4.25 -42.67
CA MET A 1 -26.21 -4.38 -41.47
C MET A 1 -25.35 -4.14 -40.25
N GLU A 2 -25.42 -2.90 -39.78
CA GLU A 2 -24.61 -2.33 -38.71
C GLU A 2 -25.04 -2.92 -37.37
N LYS A 3 -24.13 -3.66 -36.71
CA LYS A 3 -24.36 -4.12 -35.33
C LYS A 3 -24.06 -2.94 -34.41
N THR A 4 -25.09 -2.20 -34.04
CA THR A 4 -25.04 -1.21 -32.96
C THR A 4 -24.58 -1.91 -31.67
N PRO A 5 -23.45 -1.50 -31.05
CA PRO A 5 -23.08 -2.03 -29.76
C PRO A 5 -24.07 -1.49 -28.72
N LYS A 6 -24.79 -2.40 -28.07
CA LYS A 6 -25.79 -2.16 -27.04
C LYS A 6 -25.17 -1.49 -25.80
N PHE A 7 -25.02 -0.17 -25.85
CA PHE A 7 -24.44 0.65 -24.79
C PHE A 7 -25.48 1.04 -23.71
N ARG A 8 -25.85 0.06 -22.86
CA ARG A 8 -26.34 0.13 -21.45
C ARG A 8 -27.37 -0.97 -21.17
N PRO A 9 -27.09 -1.81 -20.15
CA PRO A 9 -27.39 -1.45 -18.77
C PRO A 9 -26.27 -1.86 -17.79
N GLN A 10 -25.08 -1.26 -17.92
CA GLN A 10 -23.97 -1.49 -16.96
C GLN A 10 -24.00 -0.50 -15.78
N LEU A 11 -24.72 0.63 -15.87
CA LEU A 11 -24.58 1.74 -14.91
C LEU A 11 -25.15 1.44 -13.50
N ALA A 12 -26.27 0.71 -13.39
CA ALA A 12 -26.90 0.40 -12.11
C ALA A 12 -26.17 -0.72 -11.33
N LEU A 13 -25.61 -1.70 -12.04
CA LEU A 13 -24.79 -2.78 -11.47
C LEU A 13 -23.39 -2.28 -11.03
N VAL A 14 -22.93 -1.19 -11.67
CA VAL A 14 -21.68 -0.49 -11.35
C VAL A 14 -21.81 0.39 -10.10
N ALA A 15 -22.96 1.04 -9.87
CA ALA A 15 -23.18 1.85 -8.67
C ALA A 15 -23.19 0.99 -7.37
N GLY A 16 -23.86 -0.17 -7.41
CA GLY A 16 -23.91 -1.10 -6.27
C GLY A 16 -22.58 -1.81 -5.98
N SER A 17 -21.71 -1.98 -6.98
CA SER A 17 -20.36 -2.52 -6.77
C SER A 17 -19.37 -1.45 -6.27
N GLY A 18 -19.50 -0.20 -6.73
CA GLY A 18 -18.70 0.92 -6.24
C GLY A 18 -18.91 1.20 -4.75
N LEU A 19 -20.16 1.22 -4.28
CA LEU A 19 -20.48 1.42 -2.86
C LEU A 19 -19.89 0.32 -1.97
N ARG A 20 -19.98 -0.95 -2.39
CA ARG A 20 -19.39 -2.09 -1.66
C ARG A 20 -17.86 -2.02 -1.59
N LEU A 21 -17.22 -1.51 -2.64
CA LEU A 21 -15.76 -1.34 -2.67
C LEU A 21 -15.31 -0.16 -1.81
N LEU A 22 -16.01 0.96 -1.86
CA LEU A 22 -15.78 2.11 -0.98
C LEU A 22 -15.95 1.72 0.49
N GLN A 23 -16.99 0.96 0.82
CA GLN A 23 -17.20 0.42 2.16
C GLN A 23 -16.01 -0.43 2.62
N ARG A 24 -15.51 -1.36 1.78
CA ARG A 24 -14.34 -2.19 2.12
C ARG A 24 -13.09 -1.35 2.34
N TYR A 25 -12.85 -0.35 1.50
CA TYR A 25 -11.71 0.55 1.65
C TYR A 25 -11.77 1.34 2.96
N LEU A 26 -12.92 1.91 3.29
CA LEU A 26 -13.12 2.60 4.56
C LEU A 26 -12.88 1.67 5.75
N ILE A 27 -13.36 0.42 5.68
CA ILE A 27 -13.13 -0.58 6.73
C ILE A 27 -11.63 -0.85 6.93
N VAL A 28 -10.85 -1.01 5.85
CA VAL A 28 -9.40 -1.30 5.93
C VAL A 28 -8.63 -0.15 6.57
N ILE A 29 -9.05 1.09 6.42
CA ILE A 29 -8.40 2.26 7.05
C ILE A 29 -8.89 2.48 8.47
N LEU A 30 -10.20 2.36 8.69
CA LEU A 30 -10.83 2.69 9.97
C LEU A 30 -10.58 1.61 11.03
N ILE A 31 -10.48 0.32 10.68
CA ILE A 31 -10.22 -0.73 11.65
C ILE A 31 -8.84 -0.56 12.32
N PRO A 32 -7.70 -0.46 11.60
CA PRO A 32 -6.40 -0.29 12.25
C PRO A 32 -6.29 1.03 13.01
N LEU A 33 -6.91 2.10 12.50
CA LEU A 33 -6.98 3.37 13.20
C LEU A 33 -7.73 3.21 14.54
N TRP A 34 -8.88 2.55 14.51
CA TRP A 34 -9.67 2.29 15.71
C TRP A 34 -8.92 1.40 16.71
N MET A 35 -8.20 0.37 16.22
CA MET A 35 -7.35 -0.49 17.05
C MET A 35 -6.27 0.30 17.79
N ILE A 36 -5.54 1.18 17.09
CA ILE A 36 -4.52 2.01 17.73
C ILE A 36 -5.14 2.92 18.79
N LEU A 37 -6.24 3.58 18.46
CA LEU A 37 -6.89 4.51 19.38
C LEU A 37 -7.49 3.79 20.60
N ALA A 38 -7.98 2.56 20.44
CA ALA A 38 -8.42 1.71 21.54
C ALA A 38 -7.25 1.27 22.44
N CYS A 39 -6.11 0.89 21.85
CA CYS A 39 -4.90 0.52 22.60
C CYS A 39 -4.31 1.70 23.40
N GLN A 40 -4.48 2.94 22.93
CA GLN A 40 -4.01 4.13 23.62
C GLN A 40 -4.98 4.65 24.69
N ALA A 41 -6.20 4.08 24.78
CA ALA A 41 -7.17 4.48 25.77
C ALA A 41 -6.75 3.97 27.18
N PRO A 42 -6.89 4.79 28.24
CA PRO A 42 -6.46 4.43 29.60
C PRO A 42 -7.20 3.22 30.19
N SER A 43 -8.37 2.86 29.65
CA SER A 43 -9.14 1.70 30.09
C SER A 43 -8.74 0.40 29.37
N GLY A 44 -7.94 0.45 28.30
CA GLY A 44 -7.58 -0.71 27.47
C GLY A 44 -8.78 -1.49 26.89
N ALA A 45 -9.98 -0.95 27.04
CA ALA A 45 -11.21 -1.61 26.67
C ALA A 45 -11.45 -1.41 25.17
N LEU A 46 -11.88 -2.47 24.52
CA LEU A 46 -12.12 -2.50 23.08
C LEU A 46 -13.34 -1.67 22.67
N PHE A 47 -14.38 -1.64 23.52
CA PHE A 47 -15.70 -1.11 23.15
C PHE A 47 -16.02 0.36 23.46
N PRO A 48 -15.39 1.08 24.42
CA PRO A 48 -15.68 2.50 24.57
C PRO A 48 -15.21 3.25 23.33
N LEU A 49 -16.00 4.23 22.88
CA LEU A 49 -15.63 5.10 21.77
C LEU A 49 -14.31 5.82 22.15
N PRO A 50 -13.19 5.57 21.44
CA PRO A 50 -11.93 6.20 21.80
C PRO A 50 -12.02 7.70 21.52
N ARG A 51 -11.34 8.50 22.35
CA ARG A 51 -11.29 9.95 22.15
C ARG A 51 -10.50 10.23 20.88
N LEU A 52 -11.15 10.87 19.89
CA LEU A 52 -10.47 11.34 18.70
C LEU A 52 -9.40 12.37 19.08
N PRO A 53 -8.20 12.32 18.48
CA PRO A 53 -7.18 13.34 18.72
C PRO A 53 -7.71 14.69 18.24
N GLY A 54 -7.80 15.65 19.16
CA GLY A 54 -8.38 16.97 18.88
C GLY A 54 -7.47 17.89 18.07
N SER A 55 -6.20 17.54 17.87
CA SER A 55 -5.22 18.37 17.15
C SER A 55 -4.64 17.65 15.94
N TRP A 56 -4.55 18.37 14.81
CA TRP A 56 -3.91 17.88 13.58
C TRP A 56 -2.44 17.51 13.79
N SER A 57 -1.73 18.22 14.67
CA SER A 57 -0.32 17.93 15.00
C SER A 57 -0.11 16.57 15.65
N THR A 58 -1.15 15.99 16.25
CA THR A 58 -1.10 14.62 16.82
C THR A 58 -1.22 13.56 15.73
N LEU A 59 -1.91 13.87 14.63
CA LEU A 59 -2.13 12.95 13.52
C LEU A 59 -0.98 12.98 12.51
N TRP A 60 -0.42 14.17 12.27
CA TRP A 60 0.57 14.37 11.21
C TRP A 60 1.90 14.86 11.76
N GLU A 61 2.96 14.10 11.49
CA GLU A 61 4.33 14.52 11.74
C GLU A 61 5.20 14.36 10.49
N PRO A 62 5.85 15.44 10.01
CA PRO A 62 6.70 15.37 8.82
C PRO A 62 7.88 14.40 8.94
N LYS A 63 8.44 14.24 10.16
CA LYS A 63 9.54 13.31 10.40
C LYS A 63 9.12 11.86 10.19
N ALA A 64 7.96 11.48 10.73
CA ALA A 64 7.37 10.15 10.51
C ALA A 64 7.15 9.87 9.02
N PHE A 65 6.64 10.86 8.27
CA PHE A 65 6.48 10.74 6.82
C PHE A 65 7.80 10.50 6.09
N LEU A 66 8.84 11.27 6.40
CA LEU A 66 10.17 11.08 5.81
C LEU A 66 10.78 9.73 6.16
N ILE A 67 10.57 9.22 7.38
CA ILE A 67 11.05 7.90 7.80
C ILE A 67 10.40 6.80 6.97
N VAL A 68 9.06 6.82 6.82
CA VAL A 68 8.36 5.83 5.99
C VAL A 68 8.83 5.92 4.53
N LEU A 69 8.98 7.13 4.01
CA LEU A 69 9.44 7.35 2.64
C LEU A 69 10.87 6.81 2.43
N ALA A 70 11.79 7.13 3.34
CA ALA A 70 13.16 6.63 3.31
C ALA A 70 13.21 5.10 3.43
N TRP A 71 12.37 4.52 4.28
CA TRP A 71 12.23 3.06 4.40
C TRP A 71 11.74 2.43 3.09
N CYS A 72 10.72 3.00 2.44
CA CYS A 72 10.26 2.53 1.14
C CYS A 72 11.36 2.60 0.07
N PHE A 73 12.12 3.70 0.00
CA PHE A 73 13.24 3.82 -0.93
C PHE A 73 14.37 2.84 -0.64
N LEU A 74 14.68 2.58 0.63
CA LEU A 74 15.66 1.58 1.03
C LEU A 74 15.23 0.19 0.53
N GLN A 75 13.99 -0.23 0.80
CA GLN A 75 13.48 -1.53 0.36
C GLN A 75 13.45 -1.64 -1.18
N ALA A 76 13.03 -0.58 -1.87
CA ALA A 76 13.04 -0.53 -3.33
C ALA A 76 14.46 -0.63 -3.90
N GLY A 77 15.42 0.08 -3.31
CA GLY A 77 16.83 0.03 -3.69
C GLY A 77 17.41 -1.37 -3.50
N LEU A 78 17.14 -2.01 -2.36
CA LEU A 78 17.57 -3.38 -2.09
C LEU A 78 16.95 -4.39 -3.07
N TYR A 79 15.68 -4.21 -3.44
CA TYR A 79 15.02 -5.05 -4.44
C TYR A 79 15.65 -4.92 -5.83
N LEU A 80 16.10 -3.73 -6.23
CA LEU A 80 16.75 -3.49 -7.52
C LEU A 80 18.18 -4.06 -7.58
N LEU A 81 18.83 -4.31 -6.44
CA LEU A 81 20.15 -4.91 -6.44
C LEU A 81 20.10 -6.33 -7.04
N PRO A 82 21.00 -6.67 -7.98
CA PRO A 82 21.06 -7.98 -8.62
C PRO A 82 21.68 -9.05 -7.70
N LEU A 83 21.22 -9.09 -6.44
CA LEU A 83 21.70 -10.00 -5.40
C LEU A 83 20.77 -11.20 -5.29
N GLY A 84 20.88 -12.17 -6.19
CA GLY A 84 20.09 -13.40 -6.08
C GLY A 84 19.83 -14.10 -7.40
N LYS A 85 18.94 -15.08 -7.35
CA LYS A 85 18.52 -15.82 -8.54
C LYS A 85 17.43 -15.03 -9.25
N VAL A 86 17.45 -15.05 -10.58
CA VAL A 86 16.39 -14.48 -11.41
C VAL A 86 15.37 -15.58 -11.70
N GLY A 87 14.15 -15.43 -11.18
CA GLY A 87 13.02 -16.31 -11.47
C GLY A 87 12.21 -15.81 -12.67
N GLU A 88 11.62 -16.74 -13.41
CA GLU A 88 10.67 -16.39 -14.48
C GLU A 88 9.23 -16.51 -13.96
N GLY A 89 8.43 -15.49 -14.25
CA GLY A 89 6.98 -15.51 -14.00
C GLY A 89 6.21 -16.36 -15.02
N PRO A 90 4.89 -16.49 -14.81
CA PRO A 90 3.99 -17.08 -15.80
C PRO A 90 4.10 -16.38 -17.17
N PRO A 91 3.89 -17.10 -18.29
CA PRO A 91 3.92 -16.48 -19.60
C PRO A 91 2.78 -15.45 -19.74
N MET A 92 3.11 -14.24 -20.21
CA MET A 92 2.11 -13.24 -20.60
C MET A 92 1.40 -13.66 -21.91
N PRO A 93 0.26 -13.04 -22.26
CA PRO A 93 -0.43 -13.30 -23.54
C PRO A 93 0.48 -13.16 -24.77
N ASN A 94 1.53 -12.36 -24.69
CA ASN A 94 2.51 -12.14 -25.76
C ASN A 94 3.65 -13.18 -25.78
N GLY A 95 3.59 -14.22 -24.93
CA GLY A 95 4.62 -15.26 -24.80
C GLY A 95 5.90 -14.84 -24.05
N VAL A 96 6.07 -13.55 -23.77
CA VAL A 96 7.19 -13.03 -22.97
C VAL A 96 7.01 -13.45 -21.50
N LYS A 97 8.09 -13.90 -20.88
CA LYS A 97 8.14 -14.18 -19.43
C LYS A 97 8.82 -13.04 -18.70
N LEU A 98 8.16 -12.52 -17.66
CA LEU A 98 8.71 -11.47 -16.83
C LEU A 98 9.76 -12.05 -15.87
N LYS A 99 10.93 -11.42 -15.82
CA LYS A 99 12.05 -11.81 -14.96
C LYS A 99 11.97 -11.08 -13.63
N TYR A 100 12.06 -11.82 -12.53
CA TYR A 100 12.01 -11.29 -11.17
C TYR A 100 13.27 -11.64 -10.40
N ASN A 101 13.91 -10.64 -9.78
CA ASN A 101 15.05 -10.88 -8.89
C ASN A 101 14.53 -11.41 -7.55
N LEU A 102 14.92 -12.63 -7.19
CA LEU A 102 14.56 -13.27 -5.92
C LEU A 102 15.67 -13.02 -4.90
N ASN A 103 15.66 -11.82 -4.32
CA ASN A 103 16.67 -11.33 -3.37
C ASN A 103 16.12 -11.09 -1.95
N GLY A 104 14.92 -11.63 -1.64
CA GLY A 104 14.23 -11.33 -0.39
C GLY A 104 15.01 -11.71 0.88
N VAL A 105 15.71 -12.85 0.88
CA VAL A 105 16.52 -13.27 2.04
C VAL A 105 17.71 -12.32 2.25
N GLN A 106 18.40 -11.94 1.17
CA GLN A 106 19.52 -11.03 1.23
C GLN A 106 19.08 -9.64 1.70
N ALA A 107 17.98 -9.12 1.16
CA ALA A 107 17.39 -7.85 1.58
C ALA A 107 16.98 -7.88 3.07
N PHE A 108 16.41 -8.98 3.54
CA PHE A 108 16.06 -9.17 4.95
C PHE A 108 17.29 -9.17 5.86
N VAL A 109 18.36 -9.88 5.49
CA VAL A 109 19.61 -9.91 6.27
C VAL A 109 20.26 -8.53 6.33
N ILE A 110 20.30 -7.79 5.20
CA ILE A 110 20.87 -6.44 5.15
C ILE A 110 20.06 -5.47 6.01
N THR A 111 18.73 -5.50 5.92
CA THR A 111 17.86 -4.58 6.68
C THR A 111 17.89 -4.89 8.18
N THR A 112 17.96 -6.17 8.56
CA THR A 112 18.13 -6.59 9.96
C THR A 112 19.50 -6.15 10.50
N GLY A 113 20.57 -6.35 9.72
CA GLY A 113 21.91 -5.88 10.07
C GLY A 113 21.98 -4.36 10.22
N LEU A 114 21.30 -3.61 9.34
CA LEU A 114 21.18 -2.15 9.45
C LEU A 114 20.44 -1.76 10.74
N MET A 115 19.35 -2.44 11.09
CA MET A 115 18.60 -2.14 12.32
C MET A 115 19.43 -2.42 13.58
N ALA A 116 20.17 -3.54 13.60
CA ALA A 116 21.09 -3.86 14.70
C ALA A 116 22.23 -2.84 14.82
N TYR A 117 22.77 -2.37 13.68
CA TYR A 117 23.78 -1.31 13.65
C TYR A 117 23.22 0.02 14.18
N LEU A 118 22.01 0.43 13.77
CA LEU A 118 21.38 1.66 14.26
C LEU A 118 21.13 1.59 15.78
N TRP A 119 20.71 0.44 16.29
CA TRP A 119 20.59 0.21 17.72
C TRP A 119 21.94 0.36 18.45
N TYR A 120 23.00 -0.29 17.94
CA TYR A 120 24.35 -0.16 18.50
C TYR A 120 24.88 1.27 18.46
N ALA A 121 24.57 2.02 17.40
CA ALA A 121 24.91 3.44 17.25
C ALA A 121 24.11 4.38 18.18
N GLY A 122 23.20 3.84 19.00
CA GLY A 122 22.42 4.62 19.97
C GLY A 122 21.20 5.33 19.38
N VAL A 123 20.76 4.94 18.18
CA VAL A 123 19.52 5.49 17.61
C VAL A 123 18.32 5.00 18.43
N ASN A 124 17.43 5.91 18.78
CA ASN A 124 16.24 5.58 19.56
C ASN A 124 15.18 4.87 18.70
N LEU A 125 15.26 3.54 18.62
CA LEU A 125 14.26 2.71 17.94
C LEU A 125 12.86 2.80 18.59
N ALA A 126 12.76 3.21 19.86
CA ALA A 126 11.47 3.41 20.52
C ALA A 126 10.67 4.57 19.90
N TYR A 127 11.30 5.44 19.09
CA TYR A 127 10.60 6.48 18.32
C TYR A 127 9.48 5.87 17.45
N VAL A 128 9.72 4.72 16.83
CA VAL A 128 8.74 4.03 15.97
C VAL A 128 7.48 3.66 16.75
N TYR A 129 7.65 3.16 17.97
CA TYR A 129 6.53 2.80 18.84
C TYR A 129 5.78 4.04 19.34
N GLN A 130 6.51 5.09 19.73
CA GLN A 130 5.93 6.34 20.24
C GLN A 130 5.11 7.10 19.20
N HIS A 131 5.53 7.05 17.93
CA HIS A 131 4.93 7.80 16.82
C HIS A 131 4.16 6.87 15.85
N TYR A 132 3.70 5.72 16.34
CA TYR A 132 3.06 4.69 15.51
C TYR A 132 1.82 5.20 14.77
N LEU A 133 1.01 6.05 15.41
CA LEU A 133 -0.16 6.69 14.78
C LEU A 133 0.25 7.56 13.58
N GLN A 134 1.28 8.40 13.73
CA GLN A 134 1.74 9.27 12.66
C GLN A 134 2.41 8.48 11.53
N LEU A 135 3.13 7.39 11.86
CA LEU A 135 3.70 6.48 10.87
C LEU A 135 2.62 5.76 10.05
N MET A 136 1.51 5.33 10.68
CA MET A 136 0.37 4.74 9.98
C MET A 136 -0.25 5.74 8.99
N ILE A 137 -0.53 6.97 9.44
CA ILE A 137 -1.14 7.99 8.58
C ILE A 137 -0.18 8.36 7.44
N ALA A 138 1.11 8.48 7.73
CA ALA A 138 2.13 8.66 6.70
C ALA A 138 2.11 7.53 5.66
N ALA A 139 2.10 6.27 6.08
CA ALA A 139 2.04 5.12 5.18
C ALA A 139 0.78 5.13 4.30
N TYR A 140 -0.39 5.45 4.87
CA TYR A 140 -1.63 5.61 4.10
C TYR A 140 -1.53 6.73 3.07
N THR A 141 -0.95 7.88 3.43
CA THR A 141 -0.76 8.97 2.47
C THR A 141 0.21 8.60 1.34
N ILE A 142 1.32 7.93 1.64
CA ILE A 142 2.28 7.45 0.62
C ILE A 142 1.61 6.43 -0.29
N GLY A 143 0.86 5.47 0.27
CA GLY A 143 0.10 4.49 -0.48
C GLY A 143 -0.89 5.16 -1.44
N LEU A 144 -1.65 6.15 -0.98
CA LEU A 144 -2.57 6.94 -1.81
C LEU A 144 -1.86 7.68 -2.95
N ILE A 145 -0.70 8.30 -2.67
CA ILE A 145 0.11 8.97 -3.68
C ILE A 145 0.58 7.96 -4.74
N PHE A 146 1.14 6.82 -4.33
CA PHE A 146 1.59 5.76 -5.24
C PHE A 146 0.46 5.22 -6.10
N CYS A 147 -0.71 5.00 -5.52
CA CYS A 147 -1.90 4.59 -6.23
C CYS A 147 -2.29 5.57 -7.34
N PHE A 148 -2.26 6.87 -7.02
CA PHE A 148 -2.53 7.92 -7.99
C PHE A 148 -1.48 7.94 -9.12
N LEU A 149 -0.19 7.83 -8.77
CA LEU A 149 0.90 7.79 -9.75
C LEU A 149 0.79 6.58 -10.69
N LEU A 150 0.49 5.40 -10.15
CA LEU A 150 0.27 4.18 -10.94
C LEU A 150 -0.96 4.30 -11.85
N TYR A 151 -2.02 4.94 -11.37
CA TYR A 151 -3.19 5.23 -12.18
C TYR A 151 -2.85 6.16 -13.35
N VAL A 152 -2.11 7.25 -13.11
CA VAL A 152 -1.64 8.12 -14.19
C VAL A 152 -0.74 7.36 -15.17
N LYS A 153 0.18 6.53 -14.68
CA LYS A 153 1.07 5.70 -15.50
C LYS A 153 0.30 4.69 -16.36
N SER A 154 -0.85 4.20 -15.90
CA SER A 154 -1.66 3.23 -16.65
C SER A 154 -2.16 3.77 -17.99
N PHE A 155 -2.31 5.09 -18.14
CA PHE A 155 -2.69 5.71 -19.41
C PHE A 155 -1.56 5.72 -20.45
N ALA A 156 -0.31 5.62 -20.01
CA ALA A 156 0.86 5.59 -20.89
C ALA A 156 1.30 4.16 -21.23
N ALA A 157 0.67 3.13 -20.66
CA ALA A 157 1.06 1.73 -20.86
C ALA A 157 0.45 1.13 -22.14
N PRO A 158 1.19 0.34 -22.94
CA PRO A 158 0.66 -0.39 -24.08
C PRO A 158 -0.38 -1.44 -23.65
N ILE A 159 -1.43 -1.62 -24.45
CA ILE A 159 -2.55 -2.55 -24.16
C ILE A 159 -2.05 -3.99 -23.98
N GLU A 160 -0.95 -4.33 -24.64
CA GLU A 160 -0.33 -5.65 -24.65
C GLU A 160 0.39 -5.99 -23.32
N GLU A 161 0.72 -4.98 -22.51
CA GLU A 161 1.32 -5.15 -21.16
C GLU A 161 0.26 -5.13 -20.05
N LEU A 162 -0.99 -4.75 -20.37
CA LEU A 162 -2.09 -4.76 -19.41
C LEU A 162 -2.62 -6.17 -19.21
N VAL A 163 -2.73 -6.59 -17.95
CA VAL A 163 -3.32 -7.89 -17.61
C VAL A 163 -4.80 -7.90 -18.05
N PRO A 164 -5.23 -8.86 -18.89
CA PRO A 164 -6.58 -8.87 -19.48
C PRO A 164 -7.71 -8.81 -18.43
N ASN A 165 -7.47 -9.43 -17.27
CA ASN A 165 -8.44 -9.51 -16.17
C ASN A 165 -8.33 -8.34 -15.18
N ALA A 166 -7.29 -7.49 -15.29
CA ALA A 166 -7.10 -6.32 -14.43
C ALA A 166 -7.47 -4.99 -15.12
N ASN A 167 -7.69 -5.01 -16.44
CA ASN A 167 -8.11 -3.84 -17.20
C ASN A 167 -9.60 -3.53 -16.98
N THR A 168 -9.91 -2.95 -15.82
CA THR A 168 -11.31 -2.70 -15.44
C THR A 168 -11.79 -1.31 -15.87
N GLY A 169 -10.92 -0.48 -16.48
CA GLY A 169 -11.23 0.89 -16.91
C GLY A 169 -11.75 1.82 -15.80
N LYS A 170 -11.54 1.45 -14.52
CA LYS A 170 -12.12 2.11 -13.35
C LYS A 170 -11.02 2.63 -12.44
N ALA A 171 -10.89 3.95 -12.38
CA ALA A 171 -9.93 4.67 -11.55
C ALA A 171 -9.93 4.25 -10.07
N VAL A 172 -11.11 4.02 -9.53
CA VAL A 172 -11.33 3.67 -8.12
C VAL A 172 -10.78 2.29 -7.77
N LEU A 173 -10.68 1.37 -8.73
CA LEU A 173 -10.25 -0.01 -8.44
C LEU A 173 -8.73 -0.14 -8.26
N ILE A 174 -7.94 0.59 -9.06
CA ILE A 174 -6.46 0.55 -8.99
C ILE A 174 -5.97 1.11 -7.64
N VAL A 175 -6.59 2.19 -7.18
CA VAL A 175 -6.23 2.84 -5.91
C VAL A 175 -6.53 1.93 -4.71
N ILE A 176 -7.65 1.21 -4.73
CA ILE A 176 -8.06 0.38 -3.60
C ILE A 176 -7.30 -0.96 -3.57
N VAL A 177 -7.02 -1.58 -4.72
CA VAL A 177 -6.25 -2.84 -4.78
C VAL A 177 -4.79 -2.63 -4.36
N CYS A 178 -4.18 -1.50 -4.72
CA CYS A 178 -2.83 -1.16 -4.28
C CYS A 178 -2.75 -0.94 -2.76
N VAL A 179 -3.72 -0.25 -2.14
CA VAL A 179 -3.74 -0.06 -0.68
C VAL A 179 -3.94 -1.39 0.07
N ILE A 180 -4.83 -2.27 -0.39
CA ILE A 180 -5.06 -3.58 0.24
C ILE A 180 -3.84 -4.50 0.08
N SER A 181 -3.19 -4.49 -1.08
CA SER A 181 -1.95 -5.25 -1.30
C SER A 181 -0.81 -4.76 -0.40
N TRP A 182 -0.70 -3.44 -0.19
CA TRP A 182 0.33 -2.84 0.67
C TRP A 182 0.19 -3.25 2.15
N SER A 183 -1.03 -3.31 2.68
CA SER A 183 -1.28 -3.74 4.06
C SER A 183 -0.91 -5.21 4.34
N THR A 184 -0.77 -6.03 3.29
CA THR A 184 -0.44 -7.47 3.42
C THR A 184 1.06 -7.74 3.28
N VAL A 185 1.83 -6.77 2.76
CA VAL A 185 3.28 -6.91 2.51
C VAL A 185 4.13 -6.27 3.62
N VAL A 186 3.53 -5.48 4.50
CA VAL A 186 4.22 -4.73 5.57
C VAL A 186 3.89 -5.25 6.98
N ILE A 187 3.23 -6.40 7.10
CA ILE A 187 3.07 -7.14 8.37
C ILE A 187 3.73 -8.51 8.25
#